data_AF-A0A371K5E4-F1
#
_entry.id   AF-A0A371K5E4-F1
#
_cell.length_a   1.000
_cell.length_b   1.000
_cell.length_c   1.000
_cell.angle_alpha   90.00
_cell.angle_beta   90.00
_cell.angle_gamma   90.00
#
_symmetry.space_group_name_H-M   'P 1'
#
loop_
_entity.id
_entity.type
_entity.pdbx_description
1 polymer ?
#
loop_
_entity_poly.entity_id
_entity_poly.type
_entity_poly.pdbx_seq_one_letter_code
_entity_poly.pdbx_strand_id
1 'polypeptide(L)'
;MLRFVLRVLGPLATLLGGLGALMTVIGMLDPVSVQLSNDADPFGEPPTLVASLGHLALWSAILAFGLWLLLRPRGKRHDTDRAAP
;
A
#
# COMPACT_ATOMS: atom_id res chain seq x y z
N MET A 1 6.17 1.81 22.74
CA MET A 1 6.78 1.74 21.39
C MET A 1 5.88 1.08 20.35
N LEU A 2 5.39 -0.15 20.54
CA LEU A 2 4.60 -0.89 19.53
C LEU A 2 3.37 -0.12 18.99
N ARG A 3 2.66 0.62 19.85
CA ARG A 3 1.50 1.45 19.44
C ARG A 3 1.88 2.63 18.55
N PHE A 4 3.06 3.19 18.74
CA PHE A 4 3.58 4.31 17.94
C PHE A 4 4.01 3.79 16.55
N VAL A 5 4.75 2.68 16.52
CA VAL A 5 5.16 1.99 15.29
C VAL A 5 3.95 1.64 14.42
N LEU A 6 2.88 1.06 15.00
CA LEU A 6 1.65 0.75 14.27
C LEU A 6 0.88 1.99 13.79
N ARG A 7 1.00 3.14 14.46
CA ARG A 7 0.37 4.41 14.05
C ARG A 7 1.05 5.04 12.84
N VAL A 8 2.32 4.74 12.61
CA VAL A 8 3.08 5.27 11.47
C VAL A 8 3.08 4.29 10.31
N LEU A 9 3.30 2.99 10.59
CA LEU A 9 3.40 1.97 9.54
C LEU A 9 2.09 1.72 8.80
N GLY A 10 0.94 1.77 9.49
CA GLY A 10 -0.37 1.57 8.85
C GLY A 10 -0.64 2.61 7.75
N PRO A 11 -0.67 3.92 8.07
CA PRO A 11 -0.84 4.98 7.07
C PRO A 11 0.21 4.93 5.96
N LEU A 12 1.47 4.69 6.31
CA LEU A 12 2.56 4.63 5.33
C LEU A 12 2.37 3.49 4.34
N ALA A 13 2.08 2.29 4.82
CA ALA A 13 1.81 1.13 3.96
C ALA A 13 0.57 1.35 3.09
N THR A 14 -0.50 1.92 3.63
CA THR A 14 -1.70 2.25 2.85
C THR A 14 -1.39 3.27 1.75
N LEU A 15 -0.63 4.32 2.07
CA LEU A 15 -0.31 5.37 1.11
C LEU A 15 0.63 4.89 0.02
N LEU A 16 1.67 4.14 0.36
CA LEU A 16 2.58 3.54 -0.61
C LEU A 16 1.88 2.47 -1.47
N GLY A 17 1.07 1.62 -0.85
CA GLY A 17 0.28 0.61 -1.55
C GLY A 17 -0.71 1.22 -2.54
N GLY A 18 -1.43 2.26 -2.12
CA GLY A 18 -2.39 2.97 -2.96
C GLY A 18 -1.71 3.71 -4.12
N LEU A 19 -0.63 4.44 -3.83
CA LEU A 19 0.12 5.16 -4.87
C LEU A 19 0.76 4.20 -5.87
N GLY A 20 1.38 3.12 -5.40
CA GLY A 20 1.97 2.11 -6.26
C GLY A 20 0.93 1.42 -7.16
N ALA A 21 -0.21 1.03 -6.60
CA ALA A 21 -1.30 0.44 -7.38
C ALA A 21 -1.84 1.40 -8.44
N LEU A 22 -2.02 2.68 -8.09
CA LEU A 22 -2.45 3.73 -9.03
C LEU A 22 -1.46 3.88 -10.18
N MET A 23 -0.16 3.97 -9.89
CA MET A 23 0.88 4.09 -10.91
C MET A 23 0.93 2.86 -11.82
N THR A 24 0.75 1.65 -11.27
CA THR A 24 0.64 0.44 -12.10
C THR A 24 -0.57 0.47 -13.02
N VAL A 25 -1.74 0.93 -12.54
CA VAL A 25 -2.94 1.07 -13.39
C VAL A 25 -2.70 2.08 -14.50
N ILE A 26 -2.09 3.24 -14.20
CA ILE A 26 -1.72 4.23 -15.22
C ILE A 26 -0.78 3.61 -16.26
N GLY A 27 0.25 2.89 -15.83
CA GLY A 27 1.18 2.19 -16.73
C GLY A 27 0.55 1.06 -17.54
N MET A 28 -0.57 0.47 -17.08
CA MET A 28 -1.33 -0.49 -17.88
C MET A 28 -2.19 0.20 -18.96
N LEU A 29 -2.68 1.41 -18.69
CA LEU A 29 -3.50 2.18 -19.63
C LEU A 29 -2.65 2.86 -20.71
N ASP A 30 -1.48 3.38 -20.32
CA ASP A 30 -0.54 4.05 -21.23
C ASP A 30 0.92 3.65 -20.91
N PRO A 31 1.33 2.44 -21.33
CA PRO A 31 2.66 1.92 -21.04
C PRO A 31 3.77 2.70 -21.74
N VAL A 32 3.49 3.31 -22.90
CA VAL A 32 4.49 4.03 -23.70
C VAL A 32 4.83 5.36 -23.05
N SER A 33 3.84 6.16 -22.63
CA SER A 33 4.12 7.43 -21.96
C SER A 33 4.80 7.23 -20.61
N VAL A 34 4.46 6.16 -19.88
CA VAL A 34 5.13 5.81 -18.63
C VAL A 34 6.57 5.34 -18.87
N GLN A 35 6.84 4.63 -19.96
CA GLN A 35 8.23 4.30 -20.32
C GLN A 35 9.02 5.55 -20.70
N LEU A 36 8.44 6.46 -21.46
CA LEU A 36 9.10 7.71 -21.87
C LEU A 36 9.41 8.64 -20.70
N SER A 37 8.67 8.54 -19.59
CA SER A 37 8.96 9.28 -18.36
C SER A 37 10.00 8.61 -17.46
N ASN A 38 10.47 7.41 -17.83
CA ASN A 38 11.57 6.75 -17.14
C ASN A 38 12.91 7.36 -17.55
N ASP A 39 13.38 8.34 -16.80
CA ASP A 39 14.66 9.02 -17.05
C ASP A 39 15.87 8.07 -17.11
N ALA A 40 15.80 6.92 -16.45
CA ALA A 40 16.88 5.94 -16.45
C ALA A 40 16.95 5.12 -17.75
N ASP A 41 15.82 4.89 -18.42
CA ASP A 41 15.74 4.12 -19.65
C ASP A 41 14.47 4.48 -20.47
N PRO A 42 14.45 5.63 -21.17
CA PRO A 42 13.25 6.11 -21.85
C PRO A 42 12.91 5.33 -23.13
N PHE A 43 13.85 4.56 -23.68
CA PHE A 43 13.68 3.80 -24.93
C PHE A 43 13.68 2.28 -24.72
N GLY A 44 13.72 1.83 -23.47
CA GLY A 44 13.57 0.42 -23.11
C GLY A 44 12.22 -0.15 -23.51
N GLU A 45 12.09 -1.47 -23.39
CA GLU A 45 10.83 -2.14 -23.65
C GLU A 45 9.80 -1.76 -22.58
N PRO A 46 8.59 -1.33 -22.97
CA PRO A 46 7.54 -1.03 -22.01
C PRO A 46 7.15 -2.29 -21.24
N PRO A 47 6.71 -2.15 -19.97
CA PRO A 47 6.38 -3.28 -19.13
C PRO A 47 5.27 -4.15 -19.75
N THR A 48 5.49 -5.46 -19.78
CA THR A 48 4.49 -6.42 -20.28
C THR A 48 3.26 -6.46 -19.38
N LEU A 49 2.10 -6.83 -19.94
CA LEU A 49 0.86 -6.95 -19.18
C LEU A 49 1.00 -7.89 -17.96
N VAL A 50 1.72 -9.00 -18.13
CA VAL A 50 1.96 -9.98 -17.05
C VAL A 50 2.79 -9.37 -15.94
N ALA A 51 3.85 -8.61 -16.28
CA ALA A 51 4.65 -7.91 -15.28
C ALA A 51 3.80 -6.86 -14.54
N SER A 52 2.96 -6.11 -15.24
CA SER A 52 2.08 -5.11 -14.64
C SER A 52 1.04 -5.73 -13.70
N LEU A 53 0.47 -6.89 -14.04
CA LEU A 53 -0.43 -7.63 -13.14
C LEU A 53 0.28 -8.10 -11.87
N GLY A 54 1.54 -8.55 -11.99
CA GLY A 54 2.36 -8.92 -10.83
C GLY A 54 2.60 -7.73 -9.89
N HIS A 55 2.95 -6.56 -10.44
CA HIS A 55 3.09 -5.33 -9.66
C HIS A 55 1.78 -4.89 -9.02
N LEU A 56 0.66 -4.99 -9.74
CA LEU A 56 -0.65 -4.63 -9.22
C LEU A 56 -1.05 -5.51 -8.04
N ALA A 57 -0.81 -6.82 -8.14
CA ALA A 57 -1.06 -7.76 -7.05
C ALA A 57 -0.20 -7.44 -5.82
N LEU A 58 1.08 -7.12 -6.02
CA LEU A 58 1.99 -6.74 -4.94
C LEU A 58 1.51 -5.45 -4.24
N TRP A 59 1.22 -4.39 -4.98
CA TRP A 59 0.77 -3.12 -4.40
C TRP A 59 -0.58 -3.23 -3.73
N SER A 60 -1.50 -4.04 -4.28
CA SER A 60 -2.79 -4.34 -3.66
C SER A 60 -2.63 -5.09 -2.34
N ALA A 61 -1.68 -6.02 -2.25
CA ALA A 61 -1.36 -6.72 -1.00
C ALA A 61 -0.82 -5.76 0.07
N ILE A 62 0.09 -4.85 -0.31
CA ILE A 62 0.63 -3.81 0.59
C ILE A 62 -0.48 -2.87 1.07
N LEU A 63 -1.36 -2.43 0.15
CA LEU A 63 -2.50 -1.59 0.47
C LEU A 63 -3.46 -2.29 1.46
N ALA A 64 -3.82 -3.55 1.18
CA ALA A 64 -4.68 -4.35 2.03
C ALA A 64 -4.06 -4.54 3.42
N PHE A 65 -2.75 -4.78 3.48
CA PHE A 65 -2.02 -4.91 4.74
C PHE A 65 -2.02 -3.60 5.54
N GLY A 66 -1.76 -2.46 4.89
CA GLY A 66 -1.83 -1.15 5.54
C GLY A 66 -3.23 -0.83 6.08
N LEU A 67 -4.26 -1.08 5.29
CA LEU A 67 -5.67 -0.91 5.70
C LEU A 67 -6.02 -1.83 6.87
N TRP A 68 -5.57 -3.09 6.83
CA TRP A 68 -5.76 -4.02 7.93
C TRP A 68 -5.10 -3.50 9.23
N LEU A 69 -3.88 -2.96 9.16
CA LEU A 69 -3.21 -2.37 10.33
C LEU A 69 -3.96 -1.15 10.90
N LEU A 70 -4.57 -0.34 10.03
CA LEU A 70 -5.36 0.83 10.42
C LEU A 70 -6.69 0.46 11.06
N LEU A 71 -7.39 -0.49 10.47
CA LEU A 71 -8.74 -0.91 10.86
C LEU A 71 -8.74 -1.97 11.96
N ARG A 72 -7.56 -2.52 12.32
CA ARG A 72 -7.45 -3.55 13.35
C ARG A 72 -8.07 -3.07 14.67
N PRO A 73 -9.04 -3.80 15.24
CA PRO A 73 -9.63 -3.45 16.53
C PRO A 73 -8.54 -3.36 17.60
N ARG A 74 -8.31 -2.16 18.12
CA ARG A 74 -7.45 -1.97 19.30
C ARG A 74 -8.27 -2.43 20.50
N GLY A 75 -7.93 -3.61 21.03
CA GLY A 75 -8.67 -4.29 22.09
C GLY A 75 -9.18 -3.36 23.18
N LYS A 76 -10.46 -3.53 23.54
CA LYS A 76 -11.13 -2.80 24.62
C LYS A 76 -10.25 -2.85 25.86
N ARG A 77 -9.86 -1.68 26.38
CA ARG A 77 -9.32 -1.58 27.74
C ARG A 77 -10.43 -2.14 28.63
N HIS A 78 -10.18 -3.26 29.28
CA HIS A 78 -11.09 -3.82 30.27
C HIS A 78 -11.01 -2.86 31.46
N ASP A 79 -11.90 -1.87 31.50
CA ASP A 79 -12.13 -1.03 32.67
C ASP A 79 -12.88 -1.91 33.69
N THR A 80 -12.17 -2.85 34.32
CA THR A 80 -12.71 -3.73 35.37
C THR A 80 -12.46 -3.22 36.79
N ASP A 81 -11.83 -2.06 36.97
CA ASP A 81 -11.35 -1.64 38.30
C ASP A 81 -12.18 -0.52 38.97
N ARG A 82 -13.41 -0.22 38.50
CA ARG A 82 -14.27 0.83 39.12
C ARG A 82 -15.62 0.38 39.65
N ALA A 83 -15.82 -0.92 39.84
CA ALA A 83 -16.98 -1.44 40.57
C ALA A 83 -16.52 -2.37 41.70
N ALA A 84 -15.73 -1.82 42.62
CA ALA A 84 -15.62 -2.35 43.97
C ALA A 84 -16.57 -1.53 44.87
N PRO A 85 -17.22 -2.19 45.86
CA PRO A 85 -18.56 -1.88 46.38
C PRO A 85 -18.70 -0.55 47.12
#